data_AF-A0A2M7V8V4-F1
#
_entry.id   AF-A0A2M7V8V4-F1
#
_cell.length_a   1.000
_cell.length_b   1.000
_cell.length_c   1.000
_cell.angle_alpha   90.00
_cell.angle_beta   90.00
_cell.angle_gamma   90.00
#
_symmetry.space_group_name_H-M   'P 1'
#
loop_
_entity.id
_entity.type
_entity.pdbx_description
1 polymer ?
#
loop_
_entity_poly.entity_id
_entity_poly.type
_entity_poly.pdbx_seq_one_letter_code
_entity_poly.pdbx_strand_id
1 'polypeptide(L)'
;MSLIKRFKEKNKDLFEYLESQEVHPHDHFLENTVLRLLPKSVTPNKISIFRIIATPFVFMLILFGHYNIGVITFALVAFTDAMDGSLARTKNKITRFGMLIDPLADKLLIGSMVLLLVFKYLDFWLGIAVLGMEIIFISTAYIARVKFKTVRMANLWGKIKMFLQVLAICTVLIALVFDNPFLLNIASVILGLSVGFALVSLFRHGI
;
A
#
# COMPACT_ATOMS: atom_id res chain seq x y z
N MET A 1 -22.01 15.55 21.58
CA MET A 1 -21.43 14.19 21.36
C MET A 1 -21.11 14.07 19.86
N SER A 2 -19.83 14.09 19.45
CA SER A 2 -19.49 14.13 18.02
C SER A 2 -19.95 12.87 17.29
N LEU A 3 -20.33 12.99 16.01
CA LEU A 3 -20.74 11.89 15.11
C LEU A 3 -19.78 10.68 15.20
N ILE A 4 -18.47 10.97 15.33
CA ILE A 4 -17.40 9.97 15.46
C ILE A 4 -17.53 9.17 16.77
N LYS A 5 -17.85 9.82 17.90
CA LYS A 5 -18.06 9.12 19.17
C LYS A 5 -19.24 8.15 19.09
N ARG A 6 -20.36 8.60 18.52
CA ARG A 6 -21.55 7.73 18.33
C ARG A 6 -21.28 6.56 17.40
N PHE A 7 -20.52 6.76 16.33
CA PHE A 7 -20.13 5.67 15.42
C PHE A 7 -19.23 4.64 16.11
N LYS A 8 -18.24 5.10 16.89
CA LYS A 8 -17.34 4.21 17.64
C LYS A 8 -18.07 3.43 18.73
N GLU A 9 -19.02 4.06 19.42
CA GLU A 9 -19.85 3.42 20.45
C GLU A 9 -20.77 2.34 19.85
N LYS A 10 -21.30 2.57 18.64
CA LYS A 10 -22.20 1.64 17.96
C LYS A 10 -21.46 0.44 17.32
N ASN A 11 -20.18 0.58 16.98
CA ASN A 11 -19.38 -0.44 16.29
C ASN A 11 -18.09 -0.77 17.06
N LYS A 12 -18.18 -1.07 18.37
CA LYS A 12 -17.02 -1.32 19.22
C LYS A 12 -16.15 -2.48 18.73
N ASP A 13 -16.76 -3.51 18.18
CA ASP A 13 -16.10 -4.70 17.63
C ASP A 13 -15.12 -4.37 16.49
N LEU A 14 -15.32 -3.25 15.78
CA LEU A 14 -14.41 -2.81 14.72
C LEU A 14 -13.08 -2.28 15.27
N PHE A 15 -13.09 -1.77 16.50
CA PHE A 15 -11.97 -1.07 17.14
C PHE A 15 -11.29 -1.88 18.26
N GLU A 16 -11.78 -3.09 18.54
CA GLU A 16 -11.12 -4.03 19.43
C GLU A 16 -9.80 -4.51 18.83
N TYR A 17 -8.78 -4.63 19.68
CA TYR A 17 -7.47 -5.12 19.29
C TYR A 17 -7.47 -6.65 19.26
N LEU A 18 -6.91 -7.20 18.19
CA LEU A 18 -6.71 -8.63 17.98
C LEU A 18 -5.22 -8.95 18.19
N GLU A 19 -4.93 -10.13 18.74
CA GLU A 19 -3.56 -10.65 18.82
C GLU A 19 -3.01 -10.95 17.41
N SER A 20 -1.73 -10.67 17.20
CA SER A 20 -1.04 -11.01 15.95
C SER A 20 -0.63 -12.48 15.97
N GLN A 21 -0.90 -13.20 14.88
CA GLN A 21 -0.55 -14.63 14.78
C GLN A 21 0.87 -14.86 14.23
N GLU A 22 1.46 -13.90 13.51
CA GLU A 22 2.85 -13.99 13.00
C GLU A 22 3.53 -12.61 12.92
N VAL A 23 4.74 -12.50 13.47
CA VAL A 23 5.64 -11.32 13.35
C VAL A 23 6.78 -11.70 12.40
N HIS A 24 7.08 -10.86 11.42
CA HIS A 24 8.12 -11.14 10.43
C HIS A 24 9.49 -10.56 10.84
N PRO A 25 10.62 -11.06 10.29
CA PRO A 25 11.96 -10.58 10.65
C PRO A 25 12.18 -9.07 10.42
N HIS A 26 11.60 -8.51 9.34
CA HIS A 26 11.67 -7.07 9.07
C HIS A 26 10.86 -6.25 10.07
N ASP A 27 9.89 -6.84 10.76
CA ASP A 27 9.10 -6.14 11.77
C ASP A 27 9.95 -5.84 12.99
N HIS A 28 10.79 -6.78 13.43
CA HIS A 28 11.73 -6.55 14.52
C HIS A 28 12.81 -5.53 14.15
N PHE A 29 13.25 -5.50 12.89
CA PHE A 29 14.17 -4.48 12.42
C PHE A 29 13.53 -3.08 12.51
N LEU A 30 12.31 -2.91 12.01
CA LEU A 30 11.58 -1.65 12.09
C LEU A 30 11.24 -1.27 13.52
N GLU A 31 10.90 -2.24 14.38
CA GLU A 31 10.65 -2.05 15.81
C GLU A 31 11.85 -1.41 16.51
N ASN A 32 13.04 -1.96 16.25
CA ASN A 32 14.28 -1.56 16.91
C ASN A 32 14.90 -0.28 16.34
N THR A 33 14.46 0.18 15.16
CA THR A 33 15.00 1.38 14.49
C THR A 33 13.98 2.52 14.48
N VAL A 34 12.99 2.45 13.58
CA VAL A 34 12.07 3.55 13.27
C VAL A 34 10.92 3.63 14.27
N LEU A 35 10.32 2.49 14.64
CA LEU A 35 9.13 2.49 15.50
C LEU A 35 9.44 2.86 16.96
N ARG A 36 10.72 2.74 17.37
CA ARG A 36 11.20 3.24 18.67
C ARG A 36 11.14 4.76 18.79
N LEU A 37 11.27 5.46 17.67
CA LEU A 37 11.20 6.93 17.60
C LEU A 37 9.74 7.44 17.59
N LEU A 38 8.78 6.58 17.24
CA LEU A 38 7.38 6.98 17.21
C LEU A 38 6.80 7.12 18.62
N PRO A 39 6.07 8.22 18.91
CA PRO A 39 5.39 8.36 20.18
C PRO A 39 4.33 7.27 20.36
N LYS A 40 4.16 6.80 21.61
CA LYS A 40 3.23 5.71 21.96
C LYS A 40 1.76 5.98 21.59
N SER A 41 1.41 7.24 21.29
CA SER A 41 0.09 7.72 20.87
C SER A 41 -0.24 7.47 19.39
N VAL A 42 0.76 7.10 18.57
CA VAL A 42 0.56 6.74 17.16
C VAL A 42 0.05 5.30 17.09
N THR A 43 -1.09 5.15 16.43
CA THR A 43 -1.75 3.86 16.18
C THR A 43 -1.66 3.52 14.70
N PRO A 44 -1.61 2.23 14.31
CA PRO A 44 -1.60 1.82 12.90
C PRO A 44 -2.67 2.53 12.06
N ASN A 45 -3.93 2.52 12.54
CA ASN A 45 -5.05 3.19 11.84
C ASN A 45 -4.83 4.69 11.58
N LYS A 46 -4.07 5.40 12.43
CA LYS A 46 -3.78 6.83 12.21
C LYS A 46 -2.81 7.02 11.05
N ILE A 47 -1.88 6.09 10.88
CA ILE A 47 -0.92 6.10 9.78
C ILE A 47 -1.65 5.80 8.46
N SER A 48 -2.57 4.83 8.43
CA SER A 48 -3.40 4.54 7.25
C SER A 48 -4.28 5.73 6.88
N ILE A 49 -4.92 6.37 7.86
CA ILE A 49 -5.72 7.59 7.64
C ILE A 49 -4.84 8.74 7.12
N PHE A 50 -3.66 8.93 7.72
CA PHE A 50 -2.70 9.92 7.25
C PHE A 50 -2.36 9.68 5.78
N ARG A 51 -2.09 8.44 5.39
CA ARG A 51 -1.82 8.06 4.00
C ARG A 51 -2.98 8.36 3.06
N ILE A 52 -4.22 8.06 3.45
CA ILE A 52 -5.41 8.43 2.65
C ILE A 52 -5.48 9.94 2.40
N ILE A 53 -5.15 10.76 3.41
CA ILE A 53 -5.16 12.22 3.30
C ILE A 53 -3.94 12.73 2.52
N ALA A 54 -2.78 12.10 2.66
CA ALA A 54 -1.54 12.49 2.00
C ALA A 54 -1.54 12.11 0.51
N THR A 55 -2.19 11.02 0.11
CA THR A 55 -2.24 10.54 -1.28
C THR A 55 -2.75 11.62 -2.27
N PRO A 56 -3.88 12.31 -2.04
CA PRO A 56 -4.33 13.41 -2.90
C PRO A 56 -3.31 14.56 -3.02
N PHE A 57 -2.58 14.85 -1.94
CA PHE A 57 -1.55 15.88 -1.95
C PHE A 57 -0.36 15.47 -2.82
N VAL A 58 0.13 14.23 -2.68
CA VAL A 58 1.17 13.65 -3.54
C VAL A 58 0.71 13.65 -5.00
N PHE A 59 -0.53 13.24 -5.26
CA PHE A 59 -1.12 13.25 -6.60
C PHE A 59 -1.13 14.65 -7.21
N MET A 60 -1.58 15.67 -6.46
CA MET A 60 -1.58 17.06 -6.93
C MET A 60 -0.17 17.57 -7.25
N LEU A 61 0.81 17.31 -6.38
CA LEU A 61 2.21 17.71 -6.62
C LEU A 61 2.73 17.16 -7.96
N ILE A 62 2.48 15.87 -8.22
CA ILE A 62 2.93 15.20 -9.44
C ILE A 62 2.13 15.68 -10.65
N LEU A 63 0.82 15.92 -10.50
CA LEU A 63 -0.06 16.41 -11.56
C LEU A 63 0.40 17.78 -12.08
N PHE A 64 0.83 18.67 -11.18
CA PHE A 64 1.36 20.00 -11.52
C PHE A 64 2.84 19.99 -11.92
N GLY A 65 3.46 18.82 -12.04
CA GLY A 65 4.84 18.69 -12.55
C GLY A 65 5.95 18.89 -11.50
N HIS A 66 5.62 18.96 -10.21
CA HIS A 66 6.61 19.05 -9.13
C HIS A 66 7.23 17.67 -8.82
N TYR A 67 7.84 17.00 -9.81
CA TYR A 67 8.33 15.63 -9.71
C TYR A 67 9.44 15.44 -8.67
N ASN A 68 10.27 16.47 -8.45
CA ASN A 68 11.36 16.48 -7.47
C ASN A 68 10.85 16.34 -6.02
N ILE A 69 9.82 17.09 -5.66
CA ILE A 69 9.16 16.98 -4.35
C ILE A 69 8.22 15.77 -4.36
N GLY A 70 7.60 15.48 -5.51
CA GLY A 70 6.71 14.34 -5.73
C GLY A 70 7.37 13.00 -5.42
N VAL A 71 8.61 12.76 -5.87
CA VAL A 71 9.32 11.49 -5.59
C VAL A 71 9.62 11.32 -4.10
N ILE A 72 10.06 12.39 -3.43
CA ILE A 72 10.39 12.36 -1.99
C ILE A 72 9.10 12.11 -1.19
N THR A 73 8.04 12.86 -1.47
CA THR A 73 6.76 12.74 -0.77
C THR A 73 6.09 11.39 -1.04
N PHE A 74 6.11 10.91 -2.29
CA PHE A 74 5.61 9.57 -2.64
C PHE A 74 6.38 8.48 -1.88
N ALA A 75 7.71 8.50 -1.90
CA ALA A 75 8.52 7.50 -1.21
C ALA A 75 8.25 7.49 0.31
N LEU A 76 8.11 8.66 0.94
CA LEU A 76 7.77 8.78 2.35
C LEU A 76 6.37 8.22 2.65
N VAL A 77 5.37 8.57 1.84
CA VAL A 77 3.99 8.09 2.03
C VAL A 77 3.89 6.59 1.77
N ALA A 78 4.55 6.07 0.74
CA ALA A 78 4.62 4.63 0.46
C ALA A 78 5.32 3.87 1.61
N PHE A 79 6.39 4.44 2.17
CA PHE A 79 7.10 3.83 3.30
C PHE A 79 6.22 3.72 4.56
N THR A 80 5.24 4.60 4.73
CA THR A 80 4.31 4.51 5.88
C THR A 80 3.48 3.23 5.90
N ASP A 81 3.31 2.55 4.77
CA ASP A 81 2.65 1.23 4.68
C ASP A 81 3.44 0.11 5.37
N ALA A 82 4.76 0.08 5.15
CA ALA A 82 5.60 -0.88 5.85
C ALA A 82 5.58 -0.62 7.37
N MET A 83 5.51 0.66 7.76
CA MET A 83 5.53 1.07 9.16
C MET A 83 4.24 0.70 9.90
N ASP A 84 3.05 0.94 9.33
CA ASP A 84 1.80 0.67 10.03
C ASP A 84 1.50 -0.82 10.18
N GLY A 85 1.79 -1.61 9.14
CA GLY A 85 1.71 -3.07 9.20
C GLY A 85 2.66 -3.65 10.25
N SER A 86 3.89 -3.15 10.30
CA SER A 86 4.88 -3.58 11.30
C SER A 86 4.48 -3.17 12.72
N LEU A 87 3.99 -1.94 12.90
CA LEU A 87 3.51 -1.42 14.17
C LEU A 87 2.28 -2.19 14.69
N ALA A 88 1.39 -2.60 13.79
CA ALA A 88 0.20 -3.37 14.15
C ALA A 88 0.56 -4.77 14.67
N ARG A 89 1.50 -5.46 14.01
CA ARG A 89 1.96 -6.80 14.38
C ARG A 89 2.77 -6.79 15.68
N THR A 90 3.81 -5.96 15.76
CA THR A 90 4.73 -5.91 16.92
C THR A 90 4.04 -5.46 18.21
N LYS A 91 3.05 -4.56 18.12
CA LYS A 91 2.34 -4.05 19.30
C LYS A 91 1.01 -4.75 19.58
N ASN A 92 0.65 -5.82 18.85
CA ASN A 92 -0.66 -6.49 18.93
C ASN A 92 -1.83 -5.49 18.86
N LYS A 93 -1.73 -4.52 17.95
CA LYS A 93 -2.73 -3.45 17.73
C LYS A 93 -3.47 -3.61 16.42
N ILE A 94 -3.78 -4.84 16.02
CA ILE A 94 -4.55 -5.12 14.81
C ILE A 94 -6.03 -4.87 15.12
N THR A 95 -6.73 -4.11 14.28
CA THR A 95 -8.18 -3.86 14.45
C THR A 95 -8.93 -4.30 13.19
N ARG A 96 -10.19 -4.72 13.33
CA ARG A 96 -11.02 -5.08 12.15
C ARG A 96 -11.23 -3.90 11.21
N PHE A 97 -11.29 -2.69 11.76
CA PHE A 97 -11.32 -1.45 10.99
C PHE A 97 -10.03 -1.22 10.20
N GLY A 98 -8.86 -1.34 10.84
CA GLY A 98 -7.55 -1.23 10.19
C GLY A 98 -7.41 -2.22 9.04
N MET A 99 -7.74 -3.50 9.27
CA MET A 99 -7.74 -4.54 8.23
C MET A 99 -8.62 -4.23 7.00
N LEU A 100 -9.59 -3.32 7.12
CA LEU A 100 -10.45 -2.87 6.04
C LEU A 100 -9.92 -1.61 5.35
N ILE A 101 -9.38 -0.66 6.14
CA ILE A 101 -8.87 0.62 5.66
C ILE A 101 -7.47 0.50 5.03
N ASP A 102 -6.60 -0.37 5.56
CA ASP A 102 -5.22 -0.49 5.11
C ASP A 102 -5.14 -0.91 3.61
N PRO A 103 -5.86 -1.94 3.14
CA PRO A 103 -5.86 -2.31 1.72
C PRO A 103 -6.46 -1.23 0.80
N LEU A 104 -7.36 -0.39 1.33
CA LEU A 104 -7.93 0.74 0.59
C LEU A 104 -6.91 1.86 0.47
N ALA A 105 -6.28 2.25 1.57
CA ALA A 105 -5.26 3.31 1.62
C ALA A 105 -4.09 3.00 0.68
N ASP A 106 -3.62 1.75 0.70
CA ASP A 106 -2.54 1.26 -0.15
C ASP A 106 -2.87 1.38 -1.64
N LYS A 107 -4.04 0.86 -2.04
CA LYS A 107 -4.47 0.87 -3.44
C LYS A 107 -4.85 2.25 -3.96
N LEU A 108 -5.27 3.16 -3.09
CA LEU A 108 -5.46 4.55 -3.46
C LEU A 108 -4.13 5.20 -3.86
N LEU A 109 -3.06 4.97 -3.11
CA LEU A 109 -1.74 5.53 -3.43
C LEU A 109 -1.24 4.98 -4.77
N ILE A 110 -1.07 3.66 -4.89
CA ILE A 110 -0.55 3.05 -6.12
C ILE A 110 -1.48 3.29 -7.31
N GLY A 111 -2.79 3.11 -7.15
CA GLY A 111 -3.77 3.29 -8.22
C GLY A 111 -3.77 4.72 -8.76
N SER A 112 -3.68 5.74 -7.90
CA SER A 112 -3.59 7.13 -8.33
C SER A 112 -2.31 7.43 -9.11
N MET A 113 -1.16 6.86 -8.71
CA MET A 113 0.09 7.02 -9.44
C MET A 113 0.08 6.29 -10.78
N VAL A 114 -0.53 5.11 -10.86
CA VAL A 114 -0.69 4.38 -12.12
C VAL A 114 -1.56 5.18 -13.09
N LEU A 115 -2.69 5.73 -12.62
CA LEU A 115 -3.56 6.60 -13.41
C LEU A 115 -2.83 7.81 -13.98
N LEU A 116 -1.98 8.44 -13.17
CA LEU A 116 -1.31 9.68 -13.55
C LEU A 116 -0.06 9.47 -14.41
N LEU A 117 0.76 8.47 -14.07
CA LEU A 117 2.11 8.30 -14.60
C LEU A 117 2.17 7.19 -15.65
N VAL A 118 1.61 6.01 -15.36
CA VAL A 118 1.77 4.84 -16.23
C VAL A 118 1.01 5.05 -17.53
N PHE A 119 -0.25 5.50 -17.47
CA PHE A 119 -1.02 5.77 -18.69
C PHE A 119 -0.49 6.94 -19.52
N LYS A 120 0.31 7.82 -18.93
CA LYS A 120 0.86 8.99 -19.61
C LYS A 120 2.24 8.74 -20.21
N TYR A 121 3.10 7.99 -19.51
CA TYR A 121 4.52 7.86 -19.85
C TYR A 121 4.96 6.43 -20.18
N LEU A 122 4.16 5.42 -19.85
CA LEU A 122 4.45 4.01 -20.11
C LEU A 122 3.36 3.39 -21.00
N ASP A 123 3.46 2.07 -21.20
CA ASP A 123 2.51 1.32 -22.01
C ASP A 123 1.10 1.26 -21.38
N PHE A 124 0.08 1.46 -22.21
CA PHE A 124 -1.32 1.48 -21.81
C PHE A 124 -1.80 0.13 -21.25
N TRP A 125 -1.41 -0.98 -21.88
CA TRP A 125 -1.80 -2.32 -21.45
C TRP A 125 -1.14 -2.69 -20.12
N LEU A 126 0.07 -2.20 -19.90
CA LEU A 126 0.76 -2.35 -18.64
C LEU A 126 0.01 -1.63 -17.49
N GLY A 127 -0.52 -0.42 -17.74
CA GLY A 127 -1.39 0.29 -16.81
C GLY A 127 -2.68 -0.49 -16.47
N ILE A 128 -3.35 -1.04 -17.50
CA ILE A 128 -4.53 -1.91 -17.33
C ILE A 128 -4.17 -3.15 -16.51
N ALA A 129 -3.07 -3.82 -16.82
CA ALA A 129 -2.67 -5.04 -16.14
C ALA A 129 -2.44 -4.79 -14.64
N VAL A 130 -1.74 -3.71 -14.28
CA VAL A 130 -1.53 -3.36 -12.88
C VAL A 130 -2.85 -3.06 -12.16
N LEU A 131 -3.69 -2.16 -12.70
CA LEU A 131 -4.97 -1.82 -12.06
C LEU A 131 -5.90 -3.02 -11.96
N GLY A 132 -5.99 -3.83 -13.03
CA GLY A 132 -6.79 -5.05 -13.05
C GLY A 132 -6.35 -6.02 -11.96
N MET A 133 -5.04 -6.21 -11.78
CA MET A 133 -4.52 -7.03 -10.71
C MET A 133 -4.84 -6.47 -9.32
N GLU A 134 -4.81 -5.14 -9.11
CA GLU A 134 -5.24 -4.57 -7.83
C GLU A 134 -6.68 -4.92 -7.50
N ILE A 135 -7.58 -4.79 -8.48
CA ILE A 135 -9.01 -5.08 -8.35
C ILE A 135 -9.24 -6.57 -8.06
N ILE A 136 -8.55 -7.46 -8.79
CA ILE A 136 -8.62 -8.92 -8.56
C ILE A 136 -8.17 -9.25 -7.13
N PHE A 137 -7.10 -8.62 -6.64
CA PHE A 137 -6.64 -8.83 -5.26
C PHE A 137 -7.64 -8.29 -4.22
N ILE A 138 -8.33 -7.16 -4.46
CA ILE A 138 -9.42 -6.72 -3.54
C ILE A 138 -10.51 -7.79 -3.52
N SER A 139 -10.94 -8.19 -4.71
CA SER A 139 -12.13 -9.03 -4.91
C SER A 139 -11.91 -10.41 -4.31
N THR A 140 -10.75 -11.01 -4.55
CA THR A 140 -10.39 -12.32 -3.98
C THR A 140 -10.28 -12.26 -2.45
N ALA A 141 -9.68 -11.21 -1.88
CA ALA A 141 -9.63 -11.02 -0.44
C ALA A 141 -11.03 -10.85 0.18
N TYR A 142 -11.91 -10.10 -0.49
CA TYR A 142 -13.28 -9.91 -0.07
C TYR A 142 -14.08 -11.22 -0.10
N ILE A 143 -13.98 -11.99 -1.19
CA ILE A 143 -14.65 -13.29 -1.35
C ILE A 143 -14.15 -14.29 -0.29
N ALA A 144 -12.83 -14.36 -0.06
CA ALA A 144 -12.24 -15.22 0.98
C ALA A 144 -12.88 -14.93 2.36
N ARG A 145 -12.99 -13.66 2.71
CA ARG A 145 -13.56 -13.22 3.97
C ARG A 145 -15.06 -13.53 4.10
N VAL A 146 -15.84 -13.25 3.06
CA VAL A 146 -17.31 -13.39 3.10
C VAL A 146 -17.75 -14.85 2.97
N LYS A 147 -17.19 -15.60 2.01
CA LYS A 147 -17.61 -16.98 1.73
C LYS A 147 -16.92 -18.00 2.62
N PHE A 148 -15.61 -17.86 2.83
CA PHE A 148 -14.81 -18.91 3.47
C PHE A 148 -14.50 -18.60 4.94
N LYS A 149 -14.86 -17.40 5.43
CA LYS A 149 -14.51 -16.90 6.78
C LYS A 149 -13.01 -16.98 7.09
N THR A 150 -12.18 -17.10 6.07
CA THR A 150 -10.72 -17.14 6.19
C THR A 150 -10.17 -15.73 5.99
N VAL A 151 -9.17 -15.38 6.78
CA VAL A 151 -8.39 -14.17 6.57
C VAL A 151 -7.18 -14.56 5.74
N ARG A 152 -7.12 -14.09 4.49
CA ARG A 152 -6.01 -14.39 3.59
C ARG A 152 -4.78 -13.61 4.04
N MET A 153 -3.79 -14.32 4.58
CA MET A 153 -2.51 -13.69 4.95
C MET A 153 -1.71 -13.29 3.70
N ALA A 154 -0.97 -12.20 3.81
CA ALA A 154 -0.18 -11.64 2.73
C ALA A 154 1.04 -12.53 2.43
N ASN A 155 1.03 -13.19 1.27
CA ASN A 155 2.11 -14.07 0.84
C ASN A 155 3.33 -13.27 0.34
N LEU A 156 4.50 -13.90 0.41
CA LEU A 156 5.78 -13.33 -0.04
C LEU A 156 5.69 -12.71 -1.45
N TRP A 157 5.00 -13.38 -2.37
CA TRP A 157 4.78 -12.92 -3.75
C TRP A 157 3.99 -11.61 -3.84
N GLY A 158 2.98 -11.44 -2.99
CA GLY A 158 2.21 -10.19 -2.90
C GLY A 158 3.06 -9.03 -2.36
N LYS A 159 3.93 -9.30 -1.39
CA LYS A 159 4.87 -8.30 -0.86
C LYS A 159 5.91 -7.88 -1.90
N ILE A 160 6.47 -8.85 -2.64
CA ILE A 160 7.42 -8.57 -3.73
C ILE A 160 6.75 -7.72 -4.82
N LYS A 161 5.53 -8.07 -5.24
CA LYS A 161 4.74 -7.27 -6.18
C LYS A 161 4.63 -5.81 -5.71
N MET A 162 4.19 -5.59 -4.48
CA MET A 162 4.00 -4.24 -3.92
C MET A 162 5.32 -3.46 -3.91
N PHE A 163 6.41 -4.09 -3.49
CA PHE A 163 7.74 -3.48 -3.51
C PHE A 163 8.16 -3.06 -4.93
N LEU A 164 7.94 -3.94 -5.92
CA LEU A 164 8.26 -3.64 -7.32
C LEU A 164 7.40 -2.50 -7.88
N GLN A 165 6.12 -2.41 -7.52
CA GLN A 165 5.26 -1.29 -7.93
C GLN A 165 5.73 0.04 -7.36
N VAL A 166 6.04 0.10 -6.06
CA VAL A 166 6.60 1.31 -5.43
C VAL A 166 7.92 1.69 -6.10
N LEU A 167 8.82 0.72 -6.31
CA LEU A 167 10.11 0.96 -6.95
C LEU A 167 9.96 1.47 -8.39
N ALA A 168 9.05 0.88 -9.18
CA ALA A 168 8.77 1.32 -10.53
C ALA A 168 8.24 2.76 -10.57
N ILE A 169 7.29 3.12 -9.71
CA ILE A 169 6.74 4.48 -9.65
C ILE A 169 7.81 5.50 -9.22
N CYS A 170 8.64 5.17 -8.22
CA CYS A 170 9.80 5.98 -7.88
C CYS A 170 10.73 6.17 -9.11
N THR A 171 10.96 5.11 -9.87
CA THR A 171 11.83 5.14 -11.06
C THR A 171 11.23 6.02 -12.15
N VAL A 172 9.91 5.96 -12.39
CA VAL A 172 9.21 6.87 -13.31
C VAL A 172 9.40 8.32 -12.85
N LEU A 173 9.18 8.63 -11.58
CA LEU A 173 9.33 9.99 -11.08
C LEU A 173 10.78 10.50 -11.22
N ILE A 174 11.78 9.66 -10.94
CA ILE A 174 13.19 10.00 -11.15
C ILE A 174 13.47 10.21 -12.63
N ALA A 175 12.92 9.38 -13.52
CA ALA A 175 13.03 9.55 -14.97
C ALA A 175 12.51 10.92 -15.42
N LEU A 176 11.39 11.37 -14.85
CA LEU A 176 10.80 12.68 -15.15
C LEU A 176 11.60 13.85 -14.56
N VAL A 177 12.25 13.67 -13.39
CA VAL A 177 13.12 14.69 -12.79
C VAL A 177 14.38 14.94 -13.62
N PHE A 178 14.98 13.88 -14.14
CA PHE A 178 16.23 13.94 -14.90
C PHE A 178 16.05 13.90 -16.42
N ASP A 179 14.80 13.93 -16.89
CA ASP A 179 14.42 13.80 -18.31
C ASP A 179 15.12 12.63 -19.03
N ASN A 180 15.16 11.48 -18.36
CA ASN A 180 15.92 10.31 -18.82
C ASN A 180 14.99 9.18 -19.30
N PRO A 181 14.81 8.98 -20.62
CA PRO A 181 13.91 7.97 -21.15
C PRO A 181 14.38 6.53 -20.90
N PHE A 182 15.67 6.30 -20.67
CA PHE A 182 16.17 4.97 -20.32
C PHE A 182 15.60 4.48 -18.98
N LEU A 183 15.41 5.40 -18.02
CA LEU A 183 14.79 5.07 -16.74
C LEU A 183 13.30 4.72 -16.88
N LEU A 184 12.58 5.28 -17.87
CA LEU A 184 11.20 4.87 -18.17
C LEU A 184 11.13 3.41 -18.65
N ASN A 185 12.08 2.99 -19.48
CA ASN A 185 12.18 1.60 -19.93
C ASN A 185 12.46 0.66 -18.74
N ILE A 186 13.37 1.03 -17.85
CA ILE A 186 13.64 0.27 -16.62
C ILE A 186 12.37 0.18 -15.77
N ALA A 187 11.67 1.30 -15.56
CA ALA A 187 10.43 1.33 -14.79
C ALA A 187 9.36 0.41 -15.40
N SER A 188 9.22 0.42 -16.73
CA SER A 188 8.31 -0.48 -17.46
C SER A 188 8.62 -1.95 -17.20
N VAL A 189 9.90 -2.34 -17.26
CA VAL A 189 10.33 -3.72 -16.97
C VAL A 189 10.04 -4.09 -15.52
N ILE A 190 10.36 -3.22 -14.55
CA ILE A 190 10.08 -3.47 -13.12
C ILE A 190 8.57 -3.65 -12.89
N LEU A 191 7.76 -2.79 -13.50
CA LEU A 191 6.30 -2.85 -13.35
C LEU A 191 5.74 -4.11 -14.04
N GLY A 192 6.28 -4.52 -15.20
CA GLY A 192 5.94 -5.79 -15.85
C GLY A 192 6.29 -7.01 -15.00
N LEU A 193 7.47 -7.01 -14.37
CA LEU A 193 7.83 -8.03 -13.39
C LEU A 193 6.83 -8.05 -12.22
N SER A 194 6.42 -6.89 -11.72
CA SER A 194 5.41 -6.81 -10.64
C SER A 194 4.10 -7.52 -11.02
N VAL A 195 3.65 -7.38 -12.27
CA VAL A 195 2.46 -8.09 -12.79
C VAL A 195 2.72 -9.60 -12.81
N GLY A 196 3.90 -10.04 -13.27
CA GLY A 196 4.29 -11.45 -13.23
C GLY A 196 4.25 -12.04 -11.81
N PHE A 197 4.82 -11.35 -10.83
CA PHE A 197 4.76 -11.74 -9.41
C PHE A 197 3.31 -11.72 -8.88
N ALA A 198 2.49 -10.77 -9.31
CA ALA A 198 1.07 -10.72 -8.95
C ALA A 198 0.32 -11.96 -9.47
N LEU A 199 0.59 -12.38 -10.71
CA LEU A 199 0.01 -13.59 -11.31
C LEU A 199 0.46 -14.85 -10.59
N VAL A 200 1.76 -14.99 -10.30
CA VAL A 200 2.28 -16.14 -9.54
C VAL A 200 1.64 -16.19 -8.14
N SER A 201 1.51 -15.04 -7.47
CA SER A 201 0.82 -14.95 -6.19
C SER A 201 -0.65 -15.38 -6.30
N LEU A 202 -1.31 -15.04 -7.40
CA LEU A 202 -2.69 -15.43 -7.66
C LEU A 202 -2.79 -16.93 -7.96
N PHE A 203 -1.93 -17.52 -8.79
CA PHE A 203 -2.02 -18.95 -9.11
C PHE A 203 -1.62 -19.85 -7.94
N ARG A 204 -0.52 -19.53 -7.26
CA ARG A 204 0.01 -20.37 -6.18
C ARG A 204 -0.85 -20.33 -4.92
N HIS A 205 -1.62 -19.27 -4.72
CA HIS A 205 -2.39 -19.05 -3.50
C HIS A 205 -3.80 -18.51 -3.76
N GLY A 206 -4.32 -18.69 -4.96
CA GLY A 206 -5.63 -18.18 -5.38
C GLY A 206 -6.37 -19.25 -6.18
N ILE A 207 -6.77 -20.30 -5.47
CA ILE A 207 -8.18 -20.57 -5.14
C ILE A 207 -8.23 -20.71 -3.62
#